data_AF-A0A399SPS1-F1
#
_entry.id   AF-A0A399SPS1-F1
#
_cell.length_a   1.000
_cell.length_b   1.000
_cell.length_c   1.000
_cell.angle_alpha   90.00
_cell.angle_beta   90.00
_cell.angle_gamma   90.00
#
_symmetry.space_group_name_H-M   'P 1'
#
loop_
_entity.id
_entity.type
_entity.pdbx_description
1 polymer ?
#
loop_
_entity_poly.entity_id
_entity_poly.type
_entity_poly.pdbx_seq_one_letter_code
_entity_poly.pdbx_strand_id
1 'polypeptide(L)' 'MTTTPKAPRPQTDIDRIAEGWIDASLDLHPEERVYLGRPGREGEYGDTSPAGHAAHAEAARAVVR' A
#
# COMPACT_ATOMS: atom_id res chain seq x y z
N MET A 1 6.50 -37.31 4.68
CA MET A 1 7.54 -36.32 4.35
C MET A 1 7.46 -35.22 5.38
N THR A 2 8.47 -35.04 6.21
CA THR A 2 8.54 -33.98 7.23
C THR A 2 9.37 -32.83 6.69
N THR A 3 8.74 -31.71 6.37
CA THR A 3 9.44 -30.49 5.97
C THR A 3 9.98 -29.81 7.23
N THR A 4 11.29 -29.67 7.34
CA THR A 4 11.90 -28.86 8.40
C THR A 4 11.48 -27.40 8.21
N PRO A 5 10.97 -26.71 9.25
CA PRO A 5 10.59 -25.31 9.13
C PRO A 5 11.82 -24.44 8.81
N LYS A 6 11.71 -23.65 7.73
CA LYS A 6 12.72 -22.65 7.36
C LYS A 6 12.55 -21.41 8.24
N ALA A 7 13.65 -20.85 8.73
CA ALA A 7 13.62 -19.60 9.49
C ALA A 7 13.02 -18.45 8.66
N PRO A 8 12.29 -17.50 9.28
CA PRO A 8 11.73 -16.36 8.58
C PRO A 8 12.81 -15.52 7.89
N ARG A 9 12.49 -14.95 6.73
CA ARG A 9 13.37 -13.99 6.05
C ARG A 9 13.42 -12.69 6.87
N PRO A 10 14.60 -12.11 7.13
CA PRO A 10 14.68 -10.79 7.75
C PRO A 10 14.08 -9.72 6.83
N GLN A 11 13.42 -8.74 7.43
CA GLN A 11 12.91 -7.57 6.72
C GLN A 11 14.08 -6.72 6.20
N THR A 12 13.95 -6.26 4.97
CA THR A 12 14.89 -5.38 4.27
C THR A 12 14.37 -3.95 4.27
N ASP A 13 15.22 -3.01 3.85
CA ASP A 13 14.79 -1.63 3.68
C ASP A 13 13.77 -1.47 2.54
N ILE A 14 13.87 -2.30 1.49
CA ILE A 14 12.88 -2.33 0.40
C ILE A 14 11.51 -2.74 0.94
N ASP A 15 11.44 -3.74 1.83
CA ASP A 15 10.17 -4.12 2.44
C ASP A 15 9.58 -2.95 3.23
N ARG A 16 10.40 -2.20 3.99
CA ARG A 16 9.92 -1.03 4.74
C ARG A 16 9.39 0.07 3.84
N ILE A 17 10.04 0.31 2.70
CA ILE A 17 9.57 1.26 1.68
C ILE A 17 8.23 0.78 1.10
N ALA A 18 8.10 -0.51 0.82
CA ALA A 18 6.87 -1.09 0.28
C ALA A 18 5.68 -0.99 1.26
N GLU A 19 5.90 -1.24 2.55
CA GLU A 19 4.85 -1.06 3.58
C GLU A 19 4.39 0.40 3.66
N GLY A 20 5.33 1.35 3.68
CA GLY A 20 5.01 2.78 3.68
C GLY A 20 4.25 3.22 2.41
N TRP A 21 4.60 2.64 1.25
CA TRP A 21 3.86 2.88 0.02
C TRP A 21 2.41 2.37 0.10
N ILE A 22 2.18 1.18 0.65
CA ILE A 22 0.82 0.65 0.81
C ILE A 22 -0.03 1.55 1.70
N ASP A 23 0.53 2.05 2.81
CA ASP A 23 -0.23 2.96 3.68
C ASP A 23 -0.60 4.26 2.95
N ALA A 24 0.34 4.84 2.18
CA ALA A 24 0.07 6.05 1.39
C ALA A 24 -0.95 5.81 0.25
N SER A 25 -0.88 4.66 -0.43
CA SER A 25 -1.83 4.28 -1.49
C SER A 25 -3.25 4.16 -0.94
N LEU A 26 -3.40 3.50 0.22
CA LEU A 26 -4.70 3.30 0.87
C LEU A 26 -5.33 4.57 1.43
N ASP A 27 -4.56 5.65 1.55
CA ASP A 27 -5.10 6.96 1.90
C ASP A 27 -5.70 7.67 0.69
N LEU A 28 -5.10 7.48 -0.49
CA LEU A 28 -5.59 8.00 -1.78
C LEU A 28 -6.74 7.18 -2.37
N HIS A 29 -6.72 5.85 -2.18
CA HIS A 29 -7.68 4.88 -2.72
C HIS A 29 -8.33 4.08 -1.58
N PRO A 30 -9.21 4.71 -0.77
CA PRO A 30 -9.82 4.08 0.41
C PRO A 30 -10.58 2.79 0.07
N GLU A 31 -11.14 2.66 -1.12
CA GLU A 31 -11.81 1.46 -1.59
C GLU A 31 -10.90 0.21 -1.60
N GLU A 32 -9.59 0.38 -1.77
CA GLU A 32 -8.62 -0.72 -1.73
C GLU A 32 -8.53 -1.37 -0.34
N ARG A 33 -8.85 -0.62 0.72
CA ARG A 33 -8.92 -1.17 2.09
C ARG A 33 -9.94 -2.29 2.16
N VAL A 34 -11.09 -2.15 1.48
CA VAL A 34 -12.13 -3.19 1.41
C VAL A 34 -11.60 -4.44 0.72
N TYR A 35 -10.96 -4.29 -0.45
CA TYR A 35 -10.42 -5.43 -1.21
C TYR A 35 -9.31 -6.17 -0.45
N LEU A 36 -8.56 -5.46 0.39
CA LEU A 36 -7.49 -6.03 1.23
C LEU A 36 -7.98 -6.53 2.61
N GLY A 37 -9.27 -6.40 2.93
CA GLY A 37 -9.81 -6.76 4.24
C GLY A 37 -9.27 -5.90 5.39
N ARG A 38 -8.85 -4.66 5.09
CA ARG A 38 -8.40 -3.67 6.08
C ARG A 38 -9.62 -2.82 6.51
N PRO A 39 -9.92 -2.70 7.81
CA PRO A 39 -11.07 -1.93 8.27
C PRO A 39 -10.85 -0.42 8.14
N GLY A 40 -11.96 0.32 8.11
CA GLY A 40 -12.00 1.78 8.11
C GLY A 40 -12.12 2.40 6.71
N ARG A 41 -12.77 3.58 6.64
CA ARG A 41 -13.02 4.38 5.43
C ARG A 41 -14.02 3.72 4.45
N GLU A 42 -14.85 2.79 4.94
CA GLU A 42 -15.86 2.13 4.13
C GLU A 42 -16.87 3.14 3.57
N GLY A 43 -17.15 3.05 2.26
CA GLY A 43 -18.06 3.96 1.58
C GLY A 43 -17.40 5.25 1.08
N GLU A 44 -16.13 5.47 1.38
CA GLU A 44 -15.31 6.49 0.73
C GLU A 44 -14.75 5.99 -0.60
N TYR A 45 -14.44 6.93 -1.49
CA TYR A 45 -13.83 6.67 -2.80
C TYR A 45 -12.66 7.63 -3.02
N GLY A 46 -11.64 7.14 -3.71
CA GLY A 46 -10.55 7.98 -4.21
C GLY A 46 -11.04 9.06 -5.17
N ASP A 47 -10.24 10.12 -5.31
CA ASP A 47 -10.48 11.15 -6.31
C ASP A 47 -10.15 10.62 -7.71
N THR A 48 -11.18 10.39 -8.53
CA THR A 48 -11.06 9.90 -9.92
C THR A 48 -10.88 11.02 -10.94
N SER A 49 -10.74 12.27 -10.49
CA SER A 49 -10.46 13.41 -11.34
C SER A 49 -8.98 13.49 -11.76
N PRO A 50 -8.62 14.39 -12.69
CA PRO A 50 -7.21 14.65 -13.01
C PRO A 50 -6.36 15.06 -11.79
N ALA A 51 -6.95 15.70 -10.77
CA ALA A 51 -6.23 16.11 -9.57
C ALA A 51 -5.83 14.88 -8.73
N GLY A 52 -6.74 13.93 -8.53
CA GLY A 52 -6.45 12.67 -7.86
C GLY A 52 -5.39 11.84 -8.59
N HIS A 53 -5.44 11.78 -9.92
CA HIS A 53 -4.38 11.14 -10.72
C HIS A 53 -3.01 11.82 -10.53
N ALA A 54 -2.97 13.15 -10.47
CA ALA A 54 -1.73 13.89 -10.21
C ALA A 54 -1.19 13.62 -8.80
N ALA A 55 -2.08 13.54 -7.79
CA ALA A 55 -1.72 13.23 -6.41
C ALA A 55 -1.13 11.81 -6.28
N HIS A 56 -1.74 10.82 -6.92
CA HIS A 56 -1.19 9.46 -6.98
C HIS A 56 0.20 9.47 -7.65
N ALA A 57 0.33 10.09 -8.82
CA ALA A 57 1.62 10.13 -9.53
C ALA A 57 2.72 10.82 -8.70
N GLU A 58 2.38 11.85 -7.93
CA GLU A 58 3.33 12.51 -7.03
C GLU A 58 3.72 11.64 -5.84
N ALA A 59 2.75 11.00 -5.20
CA ALA A 59 3.00 10.06 -4.11
C ALA A 59 3.94 8.93 -4.55
N ALA A 60 3.70 8.35 -5.74
CA ALA A 60 4.53 7.30 -6.31
C ALA A 60 5.98 7.76 -6.57
N ARG A 61 6.18 8.98 -7.08
CA ARG A 61 7.52 9.55 -7.29
C ARG A 61 8.27 9.78 -5.97
N ALA A 62 7.56 10.13 -4.90
CA ALA A 62 8.16 10.41 -3.61
C ALA A 62 8.69 9.16 -2.89
N VAL A 63 8.26 7.95 -3.26
CA VAL A 63 8.61 6.68 -2.57
C VAL A 63 10.11 6.40 -2.55
N VAL A 64 10.81 6.71 -3.65
CA VAL A 64 12.23 6.34 -3.86
C VAL A 64 13.13 7.53 -4.17
N ARG A 65 12.69 8.74 -3.80
CA ARG A 65 13.44 9.98 -4.03
C ARG A 65 14.58 10.13 -3.03
#